data_AF-A0A971HJB3-F1
#
_entry.id   AF-A0A971HJB3-F1
#
_cell.length_a   1.000
_cell.length_b   1.000
_cell.length_c   1.000
_cell.angle_alpha   90.00
_cell.angle_beta   90.00
_cell.angle_gamma   90.00
#
_symmetry.space_group_name_H-M   'P 1'
#
loop_
_entity.id
_entity.type
_entity.pdbx_description
1 polymer ?
#
loop_
_entity_poly.entity_id
_entity_poly.type
_entity_poly.pdbx_seq_one_letter_code
_entity_poly.pdbx_strand_id
1 'polypeptide(L)'
;MQPFRPYLNGYYDAGNQLAEHIKGRIIQATAQEGLIKEGLKSVEEFEARRCRVKEAFLRALGGLPDGTHPLRARVTGVVERPHFRIEKVIFESLPGFPVTSNLYLPKDLDSPRPAVLFLCGHSREA
;
A
#
# COMPACT_ATOMS: atom_id res chain seq x y z
N MET A 1 34.47 -18.54 -36.05
CA MET A 1 33.59 -17.35 -36.11
C MET A 1 32.97 -17.21 -34.72
N GLN A 2 33.29 -16.17 -33.95
CA GLN A 2 32.68 -16.00 -32.61
C GLN A 2 31.18 -15.70 -32.79
N PRO A 3 30.28 -16.34 -32.03
CA PRO A 3 28.87 -15.95 -32.05
C PRO A 3 28.74 -14.54 -31.45
N PHE A 4 27.84 -13.76 -32.05
CA PHE A 4 27.55 -12.38 -31.69
C PHE A 4 27.16 -12.22 -30.21
N ARG A 5 27.52 -11.08 -29.60
CA ARG A 5 27.16 -10.72 -28.22
C ARG A 5 25.89 -9.85 -28.19
N PRO A 6 25.09 -9.87 -27.11
CA PRO A 6 24.02 -8.91 -26.90
C PRO A 6 24.55 -7.47 -27.01
N TYR A 7 23.71 -6.53 -27.47
CA TYR A 7 23.98 -5.09 -27.62
C TYR A 7 24.83 -4.63 -28.81
N LEU A 8 25.31 -5.53 -29.68
CA LEU A 8 26.10 -5.12 -30.86
C LEU A 8 25.28 -4.95 -32.15
N ASN A 9 24.16 -5.65 -32.33
CA ASN A 9 23.36 -5.59 -33.56
C ASN A 9 21.86 -5.49 -33.25
N GLY A 10 21.28 -4.29 -33.32
CA GLY A 10 19.83 -4.06 -33.18
C GLY A 10 19.47 -2.62 -32.85
N TYR A 11 18.24 -2.19 -33.13
CA TYR A 11 17.70 -0.94 -32.59
C TYR A 11 17.56 -1.11 -31.08
N TYR A 12 18.45 -0.47 -30.34
CA TYR A 12 18.43 -0.47 -28.88
C TYR A 12 17.93 0.89 -28.43
N ASP A 13 16.68 0.93 -27.96
CA ASP A 13 16.09 2.16 -27.46
C ASP A 13 16.78 2.55 -26.14
N ALA A 14 17.74 3.48 -26.26
CA ALA A 14 18.47 3.99 -25.12
C ALA A 14 17.55 4.59 -24.05
N GLY A 15 16.40 5.15 -24.45
CA GLY A 15 15.40 5.71 -23.54
C GLY A 15 14.71 4.65 -22.68
N ASN A 16 14.65 3.40 -23.13
CA ASN A 16 13.94 2.34 -22.42
C ASN A 16 14.87 1.40 -21.59
N GLN A 17 16.19 1.62 -21.64
CA GLN A 17 17.17 0.70 -21.01
C GLN A 17 16.94 0.51 -19.50
N LEU A 18 16.67 1.60 -18.78
CA LEU A 18 16.44 1.55 -17.33
C LEU A 18 15.16 0.77 -17.01
N ALA A 19 14.09 1.01 -17.75
CA ALA A 19 12.82 0.33 -17.54
C ALA A 19 12.94 -1.17 -17.84
N GLU A 20 13.58 -1.56 -18.95
CA GLU A 20 13.82 -2.97 -19.25
C GLU A 20 14.76 -3.64 -18.24
N HIS A 21 15.78 -2.93 -17.76
CA HIS A 21 16.64 -3.43 -16.69
C HIS A 21 15.86 -3.69 -15.39
N ILE A 22 15.05 -2.71 -14.96
CA ILE A 22 14.18 -2.85 -13.78
C ILE A 22 13.21 -4.01 -13.96
N LYS A 23 12.56 -4.10 -15.12
CA LYS A 23 11.63 -5.19 -15.46
C LYS A 23 12.32 -6.55 -15.40
N GLY A 24 13.52 -6.67 -15.96
CA GLY A 24 14.32 -7.90 -15.89
C GLY A 24 14.60 -8.32 -14.44
N ARG A 25 14.98 -7.37 -13.58
CA ARG A 25 15.17 -7.62 -12.14
C ARG A 25 13.87 -8.04 -11.44
N ILE A 26 12.74 -7.41 -11.77
CA ILE A 26 11.42 -7.77 -11.22
C ILE A 26 11.04 -9.19 -11.61
N ILE A 27 11.23 -9.57 -12.88
CA ILE A 27 10.93 -10.94 -13.36
C ILE A 27 11.76 -11.96 -12.59
N GLN A 28 13.08 -11.73 -12.47
CA GLN A 28 13.97 -12.62 -11.73
C GLN A 28 13.58 -12.75 -10.25
N ALA A 29 13.31 -11.63 -9.58
CA ALA A 29 12.90 -11.63 -8.17
C ALA A 29 11.55 -12.33 -7.98
N THR A 30 10.61 -12.14 -8.91
CA THR A 30 9.29 -12.79 -8.87
C THR A 30 9.40 -14.30 -9.04
N ALA A 31 10.25 -14.77 -9.96
CA ALA A 31 10.50 -16.19 -10.16
C ALA A 31 11.12 -16.85 -8.91
N GLN A 32 12.13 -16.20 -8.31
CA GLN A 32 12.73 -16.67 -7.05
C GLN A 32 11.71 -16.75 -5.92
N GLU A 33 10.87 -15.73 -5.78
CA GLU A 33 9.82 -15.71 -4.76
C GLU A 33 8.74 -16.78 -5.01
N GLY A 34 8.46 -17.15 -6.27
CA GLY A 34 7.63 -18.29 -6.64
C GLY A 34 8.19 -19.61 -6.09
N LEU A 35 9.46 -19.90 -6.36
CA LEU A 35 10.13 -21.11 -5.87
C LEU A 35 10.14 -21.19 -4.34
N ILE A 36 10.34 -20.05 -3.65
CA ILE A 36 10.27 -19.99 -2.19
C ILE A 36 8.87 -20.38 -1.70
N LYS A 37 7.81 -19.87 -2.33
CA LYS A 37 6.43 -20.17 -1.93
C LYS A 37 6.06 -21.63 -2.19
N GLU A 38 6.49 -22.20 -3.31
CA GLU A 38 6.27 -23.62 -3.64
C GLU A 38 6.96 -24.57 -2.66
N GLY A 39 8.09 -24.15 -2.08
CA GLY A 39 8.86 -24.93 -1.11
C GLY A 39 8.30 -24.92 0.32
N LEU A 40 7.29 -24.10 0.64
CA LEU A 40 6.72 -24.02 1.99
C LEU A 40 5.87 -25.25 2.31
N LYS A 41 6.17 -25.92 3.41
CA LYS A 41 5.53 -27.18 3.84
C LYS A 41 4.86 -27.09 5.20
N SER A 42 5.06 -26.00 5.94
CA SER A 42 4.49 -25.85 7.28
C SER A 42 4.03 -24.42 7.59
N VAL A 43 3.23 -24.30 8.66
CA VAL A 43 2.77 -23.01 9.18
C VAL A 43 3.94 -22.19 9.69
N GLU A 44 4.91 -22.82 10.34
CA GLU A 44 6.11 -22.17 10.89
C GLU A 44 6.96 -21.54 9.79
N GLU A 45 7.16 -22.25 8.68
CA GLU A 45 7.89 -21.72 7.51
C GLU A 45 7.14 -20.55 6.85
N PHE A 46 5.82 -20.65 6.73
CA PHE A 46 4.98 -19.56 6.23
C PHE A 46 5.07 -18.33 7.13
N GLU A 47 5.02 -18.53 8.45
CA GLU A 47 5.08 -17.46 9.44
C GLU A 47 6.44 -16.74 9.43
N ALA A 48 7.54 -17.51 9.35
CA ALA A 48 8.88 -16.94 9.19
C ALA A 48 8.98 -16.09 7.91
N ARG A 49 8.41 -16.58 6.79
CA ARG A 49 8.34 -15.81 5.54
C ARG A 49 7.49 -14.55 5.70
N ARG A 50 6.32 -14.63 6.35
CA ARG A 50 5.42 -13.49 6.58
C ARG A 50 6.13 -12.37 7.31
N CYS A 51 6.88 -12.69 8.37
CA CYS A 51 7.71 -11.74 9.11
C CYS A 51 8.75 -11.08 8.21
N ARG A 52 9.54 -11.88 7.48
CA ARG A 52 10.57 -11.38 6.55
C ARG A 52 10.01 -10.42 5.50
N VAL A 53 8.88 -10.77 4.87
CA VAL A 53 8.24 -9.92 3.85
C VAL A 53 7.73 -8.62 4.47
N LYS A 54 7.06 -8.70 5.64
CA LYS A 54 6.57 -7.51 6.34
C LYS A 54 7.71 -6.56 6.70
N GLU A 55 8.80 -7.07 7.23
CA GLU A 55 9.97 -6.24 7.54
C GLU A 55 10.62 -5.62 6.31
N ALA A 56 10.78 -6.40 5.22
CA ALA A 56 11.32 -5.88 3.98
C ALA A 56 10.46 -4.74 3.41
N PHE A 57 9.14 -4.90 3.48
CA PHE A 57 8.18 -3.87 3.08
C PHE A 57 8.30 -2.61 3.94
N LEU A 58 8.32 -2.74 5.27
CA LEU A 58 8.46 -1.61 6.19
C LEU A 58 9.81 -0.88 5.99
N ARG A 59 10.91 -1.61 5.79
CA ARG A 59 12.22 -1.02 5.48
C ARG A 59 12.18 -0.24 4.16
N ALA A 60 11.53 -0.79 3.13
CA ALA A 60 11.40 -0.12 1.84
C ALA A 60 10.56 1.17 1.91
N LEU A 61 9.58 1.24 2.82
CA LEU A 61 8.82 2.46 3.11
C LEU A 61 9.62 3.50 3.91
N GLY A 62 10.78 3.14 4.49
CA GLY A 62 11.54 3.98 5.42
C GLY A 62 11.08 3.88 6.88
N GLY A 63 10.27 2.88 7.21
CA GLY A 63 9.65 2.70 8.53
C GLY A 63 8.26 3.32 8.63
N LEU A 64 7.64 3.19 9.81
CA LEU A 64 6.39 3.88 10.16
C LEU A 64 6.70 4.95 11.21
N PRO A 65 5.88 6.02 11.27
CA PRO A 65 5.92 6.95 12.40
C PRO A 65 5.72 6.20 13.73
N ASP A 66 6.31 6.71 14.81
CA ASP A 66 6.24 6.08 16.14
C ASP A 66 4.85 6.10 16.78
N GLY A 67 3.91 6.86 16.20
CA GLY A 67 2.53 6.95 16.64
C GLY A 67 2.35 7.69 17.98
N THR A 68 3.36 8.40 18.47
CA THR A 68 3.32 9.09 19.77
C THR A 68 2.57 10.42 19.73
N HIS A 69 2.32 10.95 18.53
CA HIS A 69 1.65 12.23 18.35
C HIS A 69 0.12 12.10 18.48
N PRO A 70 -0.56 13.04 19.16
CA PRO A 70 -2.01 13.00 19.32
C PRO A 70 -2.71 13.21 17.97
N LEU A 71 -3.78 12.44 17.72
CA LEU A 71 -4.53 12.45 16.45
C LEU A 71 -5.16 13.81 16.10
N ARG A 72 -5.51 14.63 17.11
CA ARG A 72 -6.15 15.95 16.95
C ARG A 72 -7.31 15.96 15.95
N ALA A 73 -8.18 14.96 16.03
CA ALA A 73 -9.36 14.86 15.19
C ALA A 73 -10.45 15.85 15.64
N ARG A 74 -11.15 16.44 14.68
CA ARG A 74 -12.34 17.28 14.92
C ARG A 74 -13.38 17.09 13.82
N VAL A 75 -14.65 17.14 14.20
CA VAL A 75 -15.78 17.20 13.27
C VAL A 75 -15.97 18.65 12.84
N THR A 76 -16.01 18.89 11.53
CA THR A 76 -16.17 20.22 10.92
C THR A 76 -17.57 20.46 10.36
N GLY A 77 -18.37 19.40 10.28
CA GLY A 77 -19.77 19.48 9.88
C GLY A 77 -20.42 18.10 9.83
N VAL A 78 -21.75 18.10 9.82
CA VAL A 78 -22.55 16.87 9.79
C VAL A 78 -23.58 16.99 8.67
N VAL A 79 -23.72 15.92 7.88
CA VAL A 79 -24.78 15.78 6.88
C VAL A 79 -25.75 14.71 7.35
N GLU A 80 -27.00 15.10 7.58
CA GLU A 80 -28.06 14.19 7.99
C GLU A 80 -28.59 13.36 6.80
N ARG A 81 -28.81 12.06 7.06
CA ARG A 81 -29.51 11.14 6.18
C ARG A 81 -30.56 10.36 6.99
N PRO A 82 -31.52 9.67 6.34
CA PRO A 82 -32.57 8.96 7.06
C PRO A 82 -32.05 7.92 8.05
N HIS A 83 -31.02 7.14 7.67
CA HIS A 83 -30.53 6.00 8.45
C HIS A 83 -29.11 6.16 9.01
N PHE A 84 -28.40 7.21 8.60
CA PHE A 84 -27.04 7.48 9.01
C PHE A 84 -26.78 9.00 9.00
N ARG A 85 -25.62 9.41 9.51
CA ARG A 85 -25.08 10.74 9.31
C ARG A 85 -23.67 10.65 8.74
N ILE A 86 -23.25 11.69 8.04
CA ILE A 86 -21.88 11.82 7.54
C ILE A 86 -21.20 12.92 8.34
N GLU A 87 -20.22 12.55 9.15
CA GLU A 87 -19.36 13.50 9.83
C GLU A 87 -18.17 13.84 8.94
N LYS A 88 -17.96 15.14 8.68
CA LYS A 88 -16.77 15.65 8.01
C LYS A 88 -15.68 15.77 9.07
N VAL A 89 -14.63 14.96 8.96
CA VAL A 89 -13.56 14.90 9.96
C VAL A 89 -12.27 15.47 9.39
N ILE A 90 -11.57 16.27 10.18
CA ILE A 90 -10.18 16.65 9.94
C ILE A 90 -9.35 16.13 11.10
N PHE A 91 -8.24 15.45 10.83
CA PHE A 91 -7.30 14.98 11.85
C PHE A 91 -5.86 15.17 11.37
N GLU A 92 -4.88 15.14 12.27
CA GLU A 92 -3.46 15.20 11.92
C GLU A 92 -2.91 13.78 11.76
N SER A 93 -2.45 13.41 10.55
CA SER A 93 -1.81 12.11 10.33
C SER A 93 -0.33 12.11 10.72
N LEU A 94 0.28 13.29 10.71
CA LEU A 94 1.61 13.63 11.23
C LEU A 94 1.55 15.03 11.84
N PRO A 95 2.51 15.45 12.68
CA PRO A 95 2.54 16.79 13.24
C PRO A 95 2.42 17.87 12.17
N GLY A 96 1.34 18.65 12.23
CA GLY A 96 1.08 19.72 11.26
C GLY A 96 0.64 19.25 9.86
N PHE A 97 0.28 17.97 9.70
CA PHE A 97 -0.19 17.39 8.44
C PHE A 97 -1.67 17.01 8.52
N PRO A 98 -2.59 17.93 8.19
CA PRO A 98 -4.03 17.67 8.27
C PRO A 98 -4.50 16.78 7.11
N VAL A 99 -5.30 15.77 7.44
CA VAL A 99 -5.99 14.89 6.50
C VAL A 99 -7.49 15.02 6.72
N THR A 100 -8.24 15.01 5.61
CA THR A 100 -9.70 15.06 5.62
C THR A 100 -10.29 13.66 5.42
N SER A 101 -11.43 13.39 6.04
CA SER A 101 -12.17 12.14 5.84
C SER A 101 -13.66 12.35 6.07
N ASN A 102 -14.47 11.46 5.51
CA ASN A 102 -15.90 11.35 5.80
C ASN A 102 -16.13 10.09 6.64
N LEU A 103 -16.76 10.26 7.80
CA LEU A 103 -17.15 9.17 8.67
C LEU A 103 -18.67 8.95 8.57
N TYR A 104 -19.05 7.78 8.06
CA TYR A 104 -20.45 7.40 7.88
C TYR A 104 -20.92 6.60 9.10
N LEU A 105 -21.85 7.17 9.86
CA LEU A 105 -22.31 6.59 11.13
C LEU A 105 -23.80 6.29 11.07
N PRO A 106 -24.22 5.02 11.25
CA PRO A 106 -25.62 4.68 11.50
C PRO A 106 -26.19 5.46 12.69
N LYS A 107 -27.49 5.79 12.65
CA LYS A 107 -28.13 6.56 13.75
C LYS A 107 -28.34 5.74 15.01
N ASP A 108 -28.62 4.45 14.88
CA ASP A 108 -29.00 3.57 15.99
C ASP A 108 -27.79 2.76 16.48
N LEU A 109 -26.83 3.48 17.07
CA LEU A 109 -25.59 2.93 17.62
C LEU A 109 -25.64 2.89 19.16
N ASP A 110 -26.09 1.77 19.73
CA ASP A 110 -26.10 1.56 21.19
C ASP A 110 -24.80 0.92 21.72
N SER A 111 -23.95 0.44 20.81
CA SER A 111 -22.68 -0.21 21.11
C SER A 111 -21.69 -0.05 19.96
N PRO A 112 -20.37 -0.22 20.19
CA PRO A 112 -19.38 -0.28 19.13
C PRO A 112 -19.76 -1.31 18.05
N ARG A 113 -19.52 -0.97 16.79
CA ARG A 113 -19.73 -1.82 15.62
C ARG A 113 -18.43 -1.95 14.82
N PRO A 114 -18.27 -3.00 13.99
CA PRO A 114 -17.16 -3.07 13.05
C PRO A 114 -17.10 -1.82 12.16
N ALA A 115 -15.89 -1.32 11.94
CA ALA A 115 -15.63 -0.20 11.04
C ALA A 115 -14.98 -0.70 9.75
N VAL A 116 -15.32 -0.06 8.63
CA VAL A 116 -14.69 -0.31 7.33
C VAL A 116 -13.90 0.93 6.95
N LEU A 117 -12.58 0.75 6.76
CA LEU A 117 -11.73 1.79 6.18
C LEU A 117 -11.81 1.69 4.66
N PHE A 118 -12.43 2.69 4.03
CA PHE A 118 -12.54 2.78 2.59
C PHE A 118 -11.53 3.78 2.03
N LEU A 119 -10.66 3.32 1.12
CA LEU A 119 -9.69 4.14 0.41
C LEU A 119 -10.08 4.21 -1.06
N CYS A 120 -10.40 5.42 -1.54
CA CYS A 120 -10.73 5.62 -2.94
C CYS A 120 -9.49 5.39 -3.81
N GLY A 121 -9.64 4.63 -4.89
CA GLY A 121 -8.64 4.58 -5.96
C GLY A 121 -8.68 5.83 -6.83
N HIS A 122 -7.77 5.91 -7.81
CA HIS A 122 -7.82 6.96 -8.82
C HIS A 122 -9.06 6.77 -9.71
N SER A 123 -9.97 7.75 -9.73
CA SER A 123 -11.01 7.86 -10.74
C SER A 123 -10.60 8.92 -11.78
N ARG A 124 -10.99 8.71 -13.04
CA ARG A 124 -10.69 9.65 -14.13
C ARG A 124 -11.45 10.98 -13.99
N GLU A 125 -12.55 10.95 -13.24
CA GLU A 125 -13.45 12.07 -12.94
C GLU A 125 -13.82 12.00 -11.46
N ALA A 126 -13.87 13.14 -10.79
CA ALA A 126 -14.20 13.30 -9.37
C ALA A 126 -15.53 14.04 -9.21
#